data_AF-C7YNG4-F1
#
_entry.id   AF-C7YNG4-F1
#
_cell.length_a   1.000
_cell.length_b   1.000
_cell.length_c   1.000
_cell.angle_alpha   90.00
_cell.angle_beta   90.00
_cell.angle_gamma   90.00
#
_symmetry.space_group_name_H-M   'P 1'
#
loop_
_entity.id
_entity.type
_entity.pdbx_description
1 polymer ?
#
loop_
_entity_poly.entity_id
_entity_poly.type
_entity_poly.pdbx_seq_one_letter_code
_entity_poly.pdbx_strand_id
1 'polypeptide(L)'
;MAQEGIFSANLLSPEVKAALPDGYTLRALRKSDFDSGFLDCLRVLTTVGEISEADFAKQYDDMAVAGSYYIIIIEDTTRAERPVVGTGALIVERKFIHNLGAVGHIEDIAVAKDQQGKKLGLRIIQALDYVAEQVGCYKSILDCSEANEGFYVKCGFRRAGLQMAHYYEGTKGKSQ
;
A
#
# COMPACT_ATOMS: atom_id res chain seq x y z
N MET A 1 19.93 -3.00 14.37
CA MET A 1 18.62 -3.59 14.70
C MET A 1 18.03 -4.10 13.41
N ALA A 2 17.71 -5.40 13.32
CA ALA A 2 17.32 -6.03 12.07
C ALA A 2 16.03 -5.38 11.55
N GLN A 3 16.05 -4.98 10.29
CA GLN A 3 14.90 -4.42 9.61
C GLN A 3 13.88 -5.54 9.40
N GLU A 4 12.80 -5.56 10.19
CA GLU A 4 11.77 -6.61 10.19
C GLU A 4 10.80 -6.56 8.99
N GLY A 5 11.06 -5.74 7.97
CA GLY A 5 10.22 -5.60 6.77
C GLY A 5 10.84 -4.63 5.77
N ILE A 6 10.14 -4.30 4.68
CA ILE A 6 10.72 -3.54 3.56
C ILE A 6 11.16 -2.12 3.96
N PHE A 7 10.63 -1.57 5.06
CA PHE A 7 11.07 -0.34 5.70
C PHE A 7 11.05 -0.45 7.24
N SER A 8 11.66 0.52 7.93
CA SER A 8 11.73 0.54 9.40
C SER A 8 10.37 0.71 10.06
N ALA A 9 10.07 -0.13 11.06
CA ALA A 9 8.82 -0.06 11.83
C ALA A 9 8.62 1.26 12.59
N ASN A 10 9.68 2.05 12.79
CA ASN A 10 9.61 3.37 13.42
C ASN A 10 8.87 4.41 12.58
N LEU A 11 8.70 4.15 11.27
CA LEU A 11 7.92 5.02 10.38
C LEU A 11 6.41 4.71 10.42
N LEU A 12 5.98 3.68 11.15
CA LEU A 12 4.57 3.35 11.28
C LEU A 12 3.92 4.20 12.38
N SER A 13 2.84 4.93 12.06
CA SER A 13 2.13 5.77 13.03
C SER A 13 1.67 4.96 14.26
N PRO A 14 2.10 5.36 15.47
CA PRO A 14 1.58 4.78 16.72
C PRO A 14 0.07 4.99 16.87
N GLU A 15 -0.45 6.15 16.46
CA GLU A 15 -1.87 6.52 16.56
C GLU A 15 -2.72 5.64 15.65
N VAL A 16 -2.28 5.38 14.42
CA VAL A 16 -3.00 4.51 13.49
C VAL A 16 -2.99 3.06 14.00
N LYS A 17 -1.85 2.58 14.53
CA LYS A 17 -1.76 1.26 15.15
C LYS A 17 -2.73 1.12 16.33
N ALA A 18 -2.79 2.11 17.21
CA ALA A 18 -3.69 2.12 18.36
C ALA A 18 -5.18 2.21 17.96
N ALA A 19 -5.48 2.74 16.77
CA ALA A 19 -6.84 2.93 16.26
C ALA A 19 -7.34 1.77 15.38
N LEU A 20 -6.55 0.70 15.21
CA LEU A 20 -7.00 -0.55 14.63
C LEU A 20 -8.02 -1.24 15.54
N PRO A 21 -8.98 -1.99 14.99
CA PRO A 21 -9.82 -2.87 15.80
C PRO A 21 -8.97 -3.95 16.50
N ASP A 22 -9.47 -4.46 17.63
CA ASP A 22 -8.85 -5.60 18.32
C ASP A 22 -8.71 -6.80 17.38
N GLY A 23 -7.60 -7.53 17.51
CA GLY A 23 -7.29 -8.66 16.63
C GLY A 23 -6.70 -8.29 15.27
N TYR A 24 -6.34 -7.01 15.06
CA TYR A 24 -5.62 -6.58 13.87
C TYR A 24 -4.27 -5.97 14.22
N THR A 25 -3.30 -6.15 13.34
CA THR A 25 -2.00 -5.47 13.41
C THR A 25 -1.61 -4.89 12.06
N LEU A 26 -0.81 -3.84 12.08
CA LEU A 26 -0.30 -3.17 10.89
C LEU A 26 1.23 -3.14 10.94
N ARG A 27 1.85 -3.61 9.87
CA ARG A 27 3.31 -3.70 9.74
C ARG A 27 3.77 -3.53 8.29
N ALA A 28 5.07 -3.36 8.11
CA ALA A 28 5.69 -3.40 6.80
C ALA A 28 5.63 -4.82 6.20
N LEU A 29 5.54 -4.91 4.87
CA LEU A 29 5.66 -6.15 4.12
C LEU A 29 7.02 -6.80 4.40
N ARG A 30 7.04 -8.12 4.54
CA ARG A 30 8.24 -8.94 4.69
C ARG A 30 8.45 -9.80 3.46
N LYS A 31 9.71 -10.17 3.23
CA LYS A 31 10.06 -11.13 2.19
C LYS A 31 9.41 -12.51 2.40
N SER A 32 9.11 -12.86 3.65
CA SER A 32 8.44 -14.11 4.03
C SER A 32 6.91 -14.07 3.86
N ASP A 33 6.33 -12.94 3.41
CA ASP A 33 4.87 -12.79 3.33
C ASP A 33 4.26 -13.40 2.06
N PHE A 34 5.03 -14.19 1.28
CA PHE A 34 4.52 -14.86 0.08
C PHE A 34 3.26 -15.69 0.37
N ASP A 35 3.33 -16.57 1.38
CA ASP A 35 2.20 -17.45 1.77
C ASP A 35 1.26 -16.82 2.82
N SER A 36 1.43 -15.54 3.13
CA SER A 36 0.62 -14.83 4.14
C SER A 36 -0.76 -14.40 3.64
N GLY A 37 -1.08 -14.64 2.36
CA GLY A 37 -2.29 -14.12 1.71
C GLY A 37 -2.13 -12.73 1.08
N PHE A 38 -0.93 -12.15 1.10
CA PHE A 38 -0.64 -10.84 0.52
C PHE A 38 -1.06 -10.73 -0.97
N LEU A 39 -0.61 -11.69 -1.80
CA LEU A 39 -0.96 -11.71 -3.21
C LEU A 39 -2.47 -11.92 -3.44
N ASP A 40 -3.15 -12.70 -2.59
CA ASP A 40 -4.60 -12.88 -2.68
C ASP A 40 -5.36 -11.59 -2.36
N CYS A 41 -4.86 -10.83 -1.38
CA CYS A 41 -5.44 -9.55 -1.03
C CYS A 41 -5.38 -8.59 -2.23
N LEU A 42 -4.26 -8.53 -2.97
CA LEU A 42 -4.13 -7.71 -4.18
C LEU A 42 -5.10 -8.12 -5.31
N ARG A 43 -5.51 -9.39 -5.38
CA ARG A 43 -6.46 -9.88 -6.42
C ARG A 43 -7.85 -9.26 -6.31
N VAL A 44 -8.21 -8.65 -5.18
CA VAL A 44 -9.49 -7.91 -5.06
C VAL A 44 -9.46 -6.57 -5.79
N LEU A 45 -8.26 -6.04 -6.06
CA LEU A 45 -8.04 -4.78 -6.76
C LEU A 45 -7.91 -5.01 -8.27
N THR A 46 -7.01 -5.91 -8.69
CA THR A 46 -6.68 -6.10 -10.11
C THR A 46 -6.12 -7.50 -10.40
N THR A 47 -5.76 -7.76 -11.65
CA THR A 47 -5.06 -8.98 -12.06
C THR A 47 -3.64 -8.99 -11.50
N VAL A 48 -3.31 -10.00 -10.68
CA VAL A 48 -1.95 -10.25 -10.17
C VAL A 48 -1.18 -11.24 -11.05
N GLY A 49 -1.86 -12.25 -11.59
CA GLY A 49 -1.23 -13.35 -12.34
C GLY A 49 -0.74 -14.48 -11.44
N GLU A 50 0.12 -15.34 -12.00
CA GLU A 50 0.77 -16.45 -11.29
C GLU A 50 2.21 -16.04 -10.97
N ILE A 51 2.54 -15.94 -9.69
CA ILE A 51 3.84 -15.47 -9.21
C ILE A 51 4.45 -16.59 -8.36
N SER A 52 5.68 -16.99 -8.67
CA SER A 52 6.41 -17.95 -7.84
C SER A 52 7.00 -17.27 -6.60
N GLU A 53 7.31 -18.05 -5.56
CA GLU A 53 7.99 -17.53 -4.37
C GLU A 53 9.33 -16.87 -4.71
N ALA A 54 10.05 -17.44 -5.69
CA ALA A 54 11.31 -16.89 -6.17
C ALA A 54 11.13 -15.52 -6.85
N ASP A 55 10.09 -15.36 -7.68
CA ASP A 55 9.78 -14.09 -8.33
C ASP A 55 9.35 -13.03 -7.30
N PHE A 56 8.53 -13.42 -6.31
CA PHE A 56 8.15 -12.55 -5.20
C PHE A 56 9.37 -12.07 -4.41
N ALA A 57 10.24 -13.02 -4.01
CA ALA A 57 11.46 -12.73 -3.28
C ALA A 57 12.38 -11.80 -4.06
N LYS A 58 12.52 -12.01 -5.37
CA LYS A 58 13.32 -11.15 -6.25
C LYS A 58 12.71 -9.74 -6.34
N GLN A 59 11.41 -9.63 -6.58
CA GLN A 59 10.72 -8.33 -6.68
C GLN A 59 10.81 -7.54 -5.37
N TYR A 60 10.70 -8.23 -4.23
CA TYR A 60 10.90 -7.64 -2.92
C TYR A 60 12.31 -7.05 -2.77
N ASP A 61 13.36 -7.78 -3.16
CA ASP A 61 14.74 -7.30 -3.08
C ASP A 61 14.97 -6.07 -3.97
N ASP A 62 14.46 -6.09 -5.20
CA ASP A 62 14.58 -4.97 -6.13
C ASP A 62 13.95 -3.69 -5.53
N MET A 63 12.75 -3.82 -4.93
CA MET A 63 12.05 -2.71 -4.26
C MET A 63 12.78 -2.23 -2.99
N ALA A 64 13.31 -3.16 -2.19
CA ALA A 64 14.07 -2.84 -0.99
C ALA A 64 15.36 -2.08 -1.31
N VAL A 65 16.08 -2.49 -2.37
CA VAL A 65 17.29 -1.81 -2.86
C VAL A 65 16.97 -0.42 -3.41
N ALA A 66 15.84 -0.24 -4.09
CA ALA A 66 15.41 1.07 -4.57
C ALA A 66 15.16 2.07 -3.42
N GLY A 67 14.73 1.58 -2.25
CA GLY A 67 14.57 2.39 -1.03
C GLY A 67 13.46 3.44 -1.09
N SER A 68 12.65 3.44 -2.15
CA SER A 68 11.52 4.35 -2.37
C SER A 68 10.16 3.71 -2.09
N TYR A 69 10.11 2.41 -1.76
CA TYR A 69 8.88 1.64 -1.57
C TYR A 69 8.57 1.42 -0.08
N TYR A 70 7.37 1.82 0.32
CA TYR A 70 6.85 1.63 1.67
C TYR A 70 5.53 0.85 1.58
N ILE A 71 5.64 -0.48 1.64
CA ILE A 71 4.48 -1.37 1.50
C ILE A 71 4.00 -1.78 2.88
N ILE A 72 2.76 -1.43 3.19
CA ILE A 72 2.09 -1.74 4.45
C ILE A 72 1.12 -2.88 4.22
N ILE A 73 1.02 -3.76 5.21
CA ILE A 73 -0.01 -4.78 5.30
C ILE A 73 -0.75 -4.68 6.63
N ILE A 74 -2.01 -5.08 6.62
CA ILE A 74 -2.81 -5.35 7.80
C ILE A 74 -3.04 -6.86 7.89
N GLU A 75 -2.76 -7.41 9.06
CA GLU A 75 -3.03 -8.81 9.40
C GLU A 75 -4.22 -8.90 10.36
N ASP A 76 -5.07 -9.90 10.14
CA ASP A 76 -6.06 -10.39 11.08
C ASP A 76 -5.40 -11.50 11.91
N THR A 77 -5.03 -11.18 13.16
CA THR A 77 -4.27 -12.08 14.04
C THR A 77 -5.09 -13.26 14.56
N THR A 78 -6.39 -13.30 14.26
CA THR A 78 -7.26 -14.42 14.60
C THR A 78 -7.20 -15.54 13.56
N ARG A 79 -6.64 -15.27 12.37
CA ARG A 79 -6.47 -16.28 11.31
C ARG A 79 -5.20 -17.08 11.52
N ALA A 80 -5.35 -18.41 11.50
CA ALA A 80 -4.21 -19.33 11.52
C ALA A 80 -3.45 -19.36 10.18
N GLU A 81 -4.17 -19.19 9.07
CA GLU A 81 -3.62 -19.22 7.71
C GLU A 81 -4.03 -17.97 6.95
N ARG A 82 -3.13 -17.49 6.09
CA ARG A 82 -3.34 -16.30 5.24
C ARG A 82 -3.86 -15.08 6.03
N PRO A 83 -3.10 -14.60 7.04
CA PRO A 83 -3.56 -13.53 7.93
C PRO A 83 -3.63 -12.16 7.26
N VAL A 84 -2.97 -11.93 6.11
CA VAL A 84 -3.00 -10.63 5.44
C VAL A 84 -4.37 -10.38 4.82
N VAL A 85 -4.98 -9.28 5.23
CA VAL A 85 -6.35 -8.90 4.88
C VAL A 85 -6.47 -7.50 4.30
N GLY A 86 -5.39 -6.71 4.34
CA GLY A 86 -5.32 -5.41 3.73
C GLY A 86 -3.90 -5.06 3.33
N THR A 87 -3.73 -4.28 2.28
CA THR A 87 -2.45 -3.76 1.85
C THR A 87 -2.58 -2.41 1.15
N GLY A 88 -1.49 -1.66 1.16
CA GLY A 88 -1.29 -0.46 0.38
C GLY A 88 0.18 -0.10 0.29
N ALA A 89 0.57 0.60 -0.76
CA ALA A 89 1.93 1.03 -1.00
C ALA A 89 2.03 2.55 -1.06
N LEU A 90 3.16 3.07 -0.60
CA LEU A 90 3.60 4.43 -0.87
C LEU A 90 4.92 4.36 -1.65
N ILE A 91 4.98 5.05 -2.78
CA ILE A 91 6.22 5.26 -3.54
C ILE A 91 6.63 6.73 -3.39
N VAL A 92 7.86 6.95 -2.93
CA VAL A 92 8.41 8.30 -2.77
C VAL A 92 9.22 8.70 -4.00
N GLU A 93 8.72 9.70 -4.72
CA GLU A 93 9.38 10.25 -5.90
C GLU A 93 10.16 11.53 -5.54
N ARG A 94 11.47 11.55 -5.81
CA ARG A 94 12.32 12.75 -5.66
C ARG A 94 12.16 13.66 -6.86
N LYS A 95 12.10 14.98 -6.63
CA LYS A 95 11.92 15.99 -7.68
C LYS A 95 12.92 17.12 -7.53
N PHE A 96 13.28 17.77 -8.64
CA PHE A 96 14.03 19.04 -8.62
C PHE A 96 13.16 20.23 -8.21
N ILE A 97 11.89 20.22 -8.63
CA ILE A 97 10.90 21.24 -8.27
C ILE A 97 10.59 21.21 -6.76
N HIS A 98 9.97 22.28 -6.26
CA HIS A 98 9.70 22.46 -4.82
C HIS A 98 10.97 22.33 -3.96
N ASN A 99 12.07 22.95 -4.41
CA ASN A 99 13.36 23.00 -3.71
C ASN A 99 13.90 21.60 -3.37
N LEU A 100 14.12 20.77 -4.41
CA LEU A 100 14.56 19.38 -4.26
C LEU A 100 13.59 18.52 -3.43
N GLY A 101 12.28 18.79 -3.55
CA GLY A 101 11.24 18.16 -2.76
C GLY A 101 10.94 16.70 -3.16
N ALA A 102 9.99 16.09 -2.44
CA ALA A 102 9.50 14.74 -2.73
C ALA A 102 7.97 14.66 -2.75
N VAL A 103 7.41 13.76 -3.56
CA VAL A 103 5.97 13.46 -3.62
C VAL A 103 5.76 12.01 -3.23
N GLY A 104 4.77 11.76 -2.37
CA GLY A 104 4.28 10.43 -2.08
C GLY A 104 3.20 10.02 -3.10
N HIS A 105 3.32 8.83 -3.66
CA HIS A 105 2.31 8.22 -4.53
C HIS A 105 1.71 7.02 -3.80
N ILE A 106 0.43 7.08 -3.47
CA ILE A 106 -0.27 5.98 -2.81
C ILE A 106 -0.84 5.05 -3.89
N GLU A 107 -0.44 3.79 -3.83
CA GLU A 107 -0.77 2.76 -4.82
C GLU A 107 -1.29 1.48 -4.17
N ASP A 108 -1.88 0.61 -4.98
CA ASP A 108 -2.21 -0.78 -4.63
C ASP A 108 -3.04 -0.97 -3.34
N ILE A 109 -3.99 -0.05 -3.09
CA ILE A 109 -4.90 -0.13 -1.95
C ILE A 109 -5.90 -1.27 -2.14
N ALA A 110 -5.79 -2.30 -1.31
CA ALA A 110 -6.65 -3.46 -1.34
C ALA A 110 -7.05 -3.91 0.07
N VAL A 111 -8.30 -4.33 0.23
CA VAL A 111 -8.81 -4.96 1.45
C VAL A 111 -9.65 -6.17 1.04
N ALA A 112 -9.34 -7.33 1.64
CA ALA A 112 -10.06 -8.57 1.43
C ALA A 112 -11.57 -8.36 1.58
N LYS A 113 -12.38 -8.95 0.69
CA LYS A 113 -13.82 -8.65 0.56
C LYS A 113 -14.59 -8.85 1.86
N ASP A 114 -14.27 -9.90 2.60
CA ASP A 114 -14.86 -10.25 3.89
C ASP A 114 -14.37 -9.37 5.07
N GLN A 115 -13.44 -8.46 4.79
CA GLN A 115 -12.82 -7.54 5.76
C GLN A 115 -13.13 -6.07 5.44
N GLN A 116 -13.85 -5.80 4.35
CA GLN A 116 -14.32 -4.46 3.99
C GLN A 116 -15.36 -3.93 4.99
N GLY A 117 -15.50 -2.60 5.05
CA GLY A 117 -16.41 -1.94 6.01
C GLY A 117 -15.84 -1.79 7.44
N LYS A 118 -14.76 -2.48 7.78
CA LYS A 118 -14.11 -2.45 9.11
C LYS A 118 -13.07 -1.33 9.30
N LYS A 119 -13.13 -0.28 8.46
CA LYS A 119 -12.19 0.86 8.43
C LYS A 119 -10.73 0.53 8.12
N LEU A 120 -10.38 -0.72 7.78
CA LEU A 120 -9.00 -1.11 7.48
C LEU A 120 -8.38 -0.29 6.34
N GLY A 121 -9.12 -0.07 5.25
CA GLY A 121 -8.66 0.79 4.14
C GLY A 121 -8.35 2.22 4.59
N LEU A 122 -9.18 2.81 5.46
CA LEU A 122 -8.92 4.14 6.04
C LEU A 122 -7.61 4.13 6.84
N ARG A 123 -7.36 3.09 7.63
CA ARG A 123 -6.11 2.97 8.42
C ARG A 123 -4.88 2.81 7.53
N ILE A 124 -4.99 2.09 6.42
CA ILE A 124 -3.91 1.99 5.42
C ILE A 124 -3.58 3.37 4.86
N ILE A 125 -4.58 4.14 4.40
CA ILE A 125 -4.36 5.50 3.88
C ILE A 125 -3.71 6.41 4.93
N GLN A 126 -4.22 6.41 6.17
CA GLN A 126 -3.66 7.21 7.25
C GLN A 126 -2.21 6.83 7.57
N ALA A 127 -1.88 5.53 7.56
CA ALA A 127 -0.51 5.07 7.81
C ALA A 127 0.44 5.48 6.68
N LEU A 128 0.02 5.36 5.41
CA LEU A 128 0.84 5.74 4.26
C LEU A 128 1.06 7.26 4.21
N ASP A 129 0.03 8.06 4.49
CA ASP A 129 0.14 9.52 4.51
C ASP A 129 1.07 9.99 5.64
N TYR A 130 0.98 9.37 6.81
CA TYR A 130 1.94 9.58 7.89
C TYR A 130 3.38 9.26 7.46
N VAL A 131 3.61 8.11 6.81
CA VAL A 131 4.95 7.77 6.31
C VAL A 131 5.45 8.84 5.32
N ALA A 132 4.61 9.27 4.39
CA ALA A 132 4.97 10.29 3.40
C ALA A 132 5.42 11.61 4.07
N GLU A 133 4.67 12.08 5.06
CA GLU A 133 5.04 13.27 5.84
C GLU A 133 6.38 13.06 6.58
N GLN A 134 6.55 11.93 7.28
CA GLN A 134 7.76 11.64 8.05
C GLN A 134 9.03 11.56 7.20
N VAL A 135 8.92 11.12 5.94
CA VAL A 135 10.05 11.05 5.01
C VAL A 135 10.24 12.32 4.17
N GLY A 136 9.46 13.37 4.46
CA GLY A 136 9.63 14.71 3.90
C GLY A 136 8.94 14.95 2.56
N CYS A 137 7.89 14.18 2.23
CA CYS A 137 7.05 14.51 1.08
C CYS A 137 6.27 15.79 1.35
N TYR A 138 6.20 16.70 0.38
CA TYR A 138 5.40 17.92 0.52
C TYR A 138 3.91 17.70 0.21
N LYS A 139 3.57 16.54 -0.35
CA LYS A 139 2.21 16.04 -0.56
C LYS A 139 2.21 14.54 -0.86
N SER A 140 1.06 13.91 -0.62
CA SER A 140 0.69 12.60 -1.13
C SER A 140 -0.35 12.74 -2.25
N ILE A 141 -0.27 11.93 -3.29
CA ILE A 141 -1.26 11.84 -4.36
C ILE A 141 -1.63 10.38 -4.64
N LEU A 142 -2.79 10.19 -5.27
CA LEU A 142 -3.29 8.90 -5.75
C LEU A 142 -4.31 9.15 -6.86
N ASP A 143 -4.51 8.14 -7.68
CA ASP A 143 -5.59 8.09 -8.66
C ASP A 143 -6.73 7.19 -8.15
N CYS A 144 -7.96 7.57 -8.46
CA CYS A 144 -9.15 6.84 -8.05
C CYS A 144 -10.27 6.94 -9.08
N SER A 145 -11.20 5.98 -9.08
CA SER A 145 -12.41 6.05 -9.90
C SER A 145 -13.47 6.92 -9.24
N GLU A 146 -14.48 7.33 -10.00
CA GLU A 146 -15.61 8.09 -9.42
C GLU A 146 -16.33 7.31 -8.31
N ALA A 147 -16.39 5.97 -8.45
CA ALA A 147 -17.06 5.10 -7.48
C ALA A 147 -16.39 5.06 -6.10
N ASN A 148 -15.07 5.29 -6.03
CA ASN A 148 -14.32 5.28 -4.77
C ASN A 148 -13.81 6.67 -4.33
N GLU A 149 -14.05 7.74 -5.10
CA GLU A 149 -13.70 9.12 -4.72
C GLU A 149 -14.22 9.48 -3.31
N GLY A 150 -15.48 9.13 -3.00
CA GLY A 150 -16.08 9.39 -1.70
C GLY A 150 -15.39 8.69 -0.52
N PHE A 151 -14.66 7.59 -0.76
CA PHE A 151 -13.81 6.96 0.26
C PHE A 151 -12.55 7.80 0.52
N TYR A 152 -11.88 8.27 -0.53
CA TYR A 152 -10.66 9.08 -0.39
C TYR A 152 -10.96 10.45 0.21
N VAL A 153 -12.11 11.06 -0.10
CA VAL A 153 -12.58 12.27 0.59
C VAL A 153 -12.73 12.05 2.10
N LYS A 154 -13.28 10.90 2.52
CA LYS A 154 -13.36 10.54 3.96
C LYS A 154 -12.00 10.28 4.60
N CYS A 155 -10.97 10.00 3.79
CA CYS A 155 -9.59 9.87 4.25
C CYS A 155 -8.85 11.21 4.34
N GLY A 156 -9.48 12.33 3.95
CA GLY A 156 -8.89 13.68 3.99
C GLY A 156 -8.27 14.13 2.66
N PHE A 157 -8.36 13.31 1.61
CA PHE A 157 -7.91 13.70 0.27
C PHE A 157 -8.97 14.57 -0.44
N ARG A 158 -8.55 15.29 -1.47
CA ARG A 158 -9.41 16.09 -2.33
C ARG A 158 -9.05 15.90 -3.78
N ARG A 159 -10.02 16.07 -4.69
CA ARG A 159 -9.78 16.06 -6.13
C ARG A 159 -8.76 17.13 -6.51
N ALA A 160 -7.71 16.73 -7.23
CA ALA A 160 -6.59 17.61 -7.60
C ALA A 160 -6.22 17.59 -9.09
N GLY A 161 -6.87 16.75 -9.90
CA GLY A 161 -6.59 16.62 -11.33
C GLY A 161 -7.42 15.51 -11.98
N LEU A 162 -7.05 15.16 -13.20
CA LEU A 162 -7.57 14.00 -13.95
C LEU A 162 -6.42 13.03 -14.20
N GLN A 163 -6.64 11.76 -13.92
CA GLN A 163 -5.74 10.70 -14.37
C GLN A 163 -5.88 10.55 -15.89
N MET A 164 -4.73 10.43 -16.56
CA MET A 164 -4.66 10.12 -17.99
C MET A 164 -3.86 8.83 -18.15
N ALA A 165 -4.33 7.90 -18.98
CA ALA A 165 -3.66 6.63 -19.21
C ALA A 165 -3.50 6.37 -20.71
N HIS A 166 -2.36 5.79 -21.10
CA HIS A 166 -2.11 5.24 -22.42
C HIS A 166 -1.61 3.81 -22.25
N TYR A 167 -2.44 2.83 -22.62
CA TYR A 167 -2.13 1.41 -22.48
C TYR A 167 -1.41 0.90 -23.73
N TYR A 168 -0.30 0.19 -23.55
CA TYR A 168 0.47 -0.41 -24.64
C TYR A 168 -0.04 -1.82 -24.98
N GLU A 169 -0.17 -2.14 -26.28
CA GLU A 169 -0.64 -3.45 -26.76
C GLU A 169 0.26 -4.60 -26.24
N GLY A 170 -0.38 -5.72 -25.85
CA GLY A 170 0.31 -6.92 -25.35
C GLY A 170 0.41 -7.03 -23.82
N THR A 171 -0.01 -6.01 -23.07
CA THR A 171 -0.17 -6.14 -21.61
C THR A 171 -1.44 -6.93 -21.30
N LYS A 172 -1.28 -8.14 -20.76
CA LYS A 172 -2.39 -8.99 -20.30
C LYS A 172 -3.01 -8.42 -19.02
N GLY A 173 -3.81 -7.37 -19.15
CA GLY A 173 -4.65 -6.80 -18.09
C GLY A 173 -5.98 -6.39 -18.70
N LYS A 174 -7.10 -6.63 -17.99
CA LYS A 174 -8.46 -6.40 -18.51
C LYS A 174 -8.58 -5.03 -19.20
N SER A 175 -9.14 -5.03 -20.41
CA SER A 175 -9.88 -3.89 -20.92
C SER A 175 -10.91 -3.48 -19.86
N GLN A 176 -10.89 -2.20 -19.47
CA GLN A 176 -11.82 -1.62 -18.50
C GLN A 176 -13.28 -1.95 -18.84
#